data_AF-A0A2R4TFT9-F1
#
_entry.id   AF-A0A2R4TFT9-F1
#
_cell.length_a   1.000
_cell.length_b   1.000
_cell.length_c   1.000
_cell.angle_alpha   90.00
_cell.angle_beta   90.00
_cell.angle_gamma   90.00
#
_symmetry.space_group_name_H-M   'P 1'
#
loop_
_entity.id
_entity.type
_entity.pdbx_description
1 polymer ?
#
loop_
_entity_poly.entity_id
_entity_poly.type
_entity_poly.pdbx_seq_one_letter_code
_entity_poly.pdbx_strand_id
1 'polypeptide(L)'
;MSLDDTGRRAPATAQNALWSWTRDVPRARRRPISSAVSSAVKDSTAVPIAAGHTPGPGVGGDADTSLPVPPASGGQRSCSSSTPTAPQVRGDALRMLACVRVATARQMAQVITAEDADGRSYVRRAMRKLAEQGLAETNGKQGKELIWNLTRAGLRAVADGNELPARPRVGTGAKAVRAGFGPHALAVTETILAVGGRHYLTDWQVEVNHAIKETGLTFNTDAVLNVPGKAAEVGLYEIDNGTMSRAKLAREVWDYERYAGHRVWEGARGTIGGTFPFWSRYRYTRSSRFPPLHVVLAGKEEHLLQRRLEALAAAVDGIAVSVFATTLPALQRREGWVRLGTDHPDRRRERYPEPVGR
;
A
#
# COMPACT_ATOMS: atom_id res chain seq x y z
N MET A 1 64.27 -34.84 -36.42
CA MET A 1 64.44 -34.12 -35.14
C MET A 1 63.87 -32.72 -35.31
N SER A 2 62.97 -32.32 -34.41
CA SER A 2 62.35 -30.98 -34.15
C SER A 2 61.91 -30.13 -35.36
N LEU A 3 60.62 -29.84 -35.57
CA LEU A 3 59.77 -28.86 -34.84
C LEU A 3 60.48 -27.52 -34.61
N ASP A 4 60.18 -26.51 -35.44
CA ASP A 4 59.51 -25.28 -35.01
C ASP A 4 59.25 -24.29 -36.16
N ASP A 5 58.26 -23.45 -35.91
CA ASP A 5 58.07 -22.08 -36.38
C ASP A 5 57.36 -21.82 -37.73
N THR A 6 56.05 -21.58 -37.65
CA THR A 6 55.29 -20.86 -38.68
C THR A 6 54.79 -19.53 -38.13
N GLY A 7 55.51 -18.46 -38.46
CA GLY A 7 55.10 -17.09 -38.26
C GLY A 7 54.22 -16.52 -39.39
N ARG A 8 53.33 -15.61 -38.96
CA ARG A 8 52.74 -14.44 -39.66
C ARG A 8 51.75 -14.64 -40.83
N ARG A 9 50.53 -14.16 -40.59
CA ARG A 9 49.86 -13.11 -41.40
C ARG A 9 48.77 -12.39 -40.58
N ALA A 10 48.83 -11.06 -40.55
CA ALA A 10 47.68 -10.16 -40.38
C ALA A 10 47.26 -9.70 -41.81
N PRO A 11 46.16 -8.94 -42.06
CA PRO A 11 45.26 -8.21 -41.15
C PRO A 11 43.75 -8.29 -41.50
N ALA A 12 42.87 -7.68 -40.70
CA ALA A 12 41.84 -6.71 -41.12
C ALA A 12 40.77 -6.46 -40.03
N THR A 13 40.57 -5.18 -39.76
CA THR A 13 39.61 -4.52 -38.87
C THR A 13 38.16 -4.70 -39.34
N ALA A 14 37.23 -5.02 -38.42
CA ALA A 14 35.79 -4.93 -38.65
C ALA A 14 35.17 -3.93 -37.66
N GLN A 15 34.73 -2.79 -38.21
CA GLN A 15 33.88 -1.80 -37.56
C GLN A 15 32.39 -2.08 -37.90
N ASN A 16 31.54 -1.87 -36.91
CA ASN A 16 30.18 -1.31 -36.95
C ASN A 16 29.18 -1.80 -38.02
N ALA A 17 28.11 -2.45 -37.55
CA ALA A 17 26.79 -2.35 -38.18
C ALA A 17 25.69 -2.24 -37.11
N LEU A 18 25.24 -1.00 -36.90
CA LEU A 18 23.97 -0.61 -36.29
C LEU A 18 22.81 -1.23 -37.08
N TRP A 19 21.84 -1.84 -36.39
CA TRP A 19 20.54 -2.17 -36.97
C TRP A 19 19.44 -1.34 -36.29
N SER A 20 18.93 -0.38 -37.05
CA SER A 20 17.77 0.47 -36.77
C SER A 20 16.46 -0.27 -37.08
N TRP A 21 15.47 -0.17 -36.19
CA TRP A 21 14.07 -0.44 -36.53
C TRP A 21 13.23 0.82 -36.36
N THR A 22 12.85 1.40 -37.50
CA THR A 22 11.74 2.35 -37.68
C THR A 22 10.62 1.63 -38.42
N ARG A 23 9.40 1.66 -37.87
CA ARG A 23 8.15 1.55 -38.64
C ARG A 23 7.10 2.50 -38.07
N ASP A 24 6.88 3.55 -38.86
CA ASP A 24 5.62 4.22 -39.21
C ASP A 24 4.39 4.07 -38.31
N VAL A 25 3.95 5.21 -37.76
CA VAL A 25 2.56 5.47 -37.35
C VAL A 25 2.12 6.78 -38.03
N PRO A 26 0.96 6.84 -38.69
CA PRO A 26 0.55 8.03 -39.43
C PRO A 26 0.12 9.20 -38.53
N ARG A 27 0.58 10.40 -38.91
CA ARG A 27 0.18 11.70 -38.35
C ARG A 27 -1.27 12.04 -38.73
N ALA A 28 -2.10 12.32 -37.73
CA ALA A 28 -3.32 13.12 -37.90
C ALA A 28 -3.09 14.58 -37.47
N ARG A 29 -3.63 15.49 -38.28
CA ARG A 29 -3.35 16.93 -38.33
C ARG A 29 -3.88 17.71 -37.11
N ARG A 30 -3.10 18.71 -36.68
CA ARG A 30 -3.52 19.85 -35.84
C ARG A 30 -4.43 20.79 -36.63
N ARG A 31 -5.42 21.40 -35.97
CA ARG A 31 -5.59 22.87 -35.83
C ARG A 31 -6.67 23.21 -34.77
N PRO A 32 -6.69 24.46 -34.26
CA PRO A 32 -6.92 24.78 -32.84
C PRO A 32 -8.30 25.39 -32.57
N ILE A 33 -8.80 25.30 -31.33
CA ILE A 33 -9.84 26.20 -30.83
C ILE A 33 -9.54 26.64 -29.40
N SER A 34 -9.36 27.97 -29.32
CA SER A 34 -9.55 28.97 -28.27
C SER A 34 -10.06 28.60 -26.87
N SER A 35 -9.51 29.39 -25.94
CA SER A 35 -9.87 29.64 -24.54
C SER A 35 -11.35 29.73 -24.19
N ALA A 36 -11.70 29.20 -23.02
CA ALA A 36 -12.70 29.81 -22.14
C ALA A 36 -12.31 29.60 -20.66
N VAL A 37 -12.29 30.71 -19.94
CA VAL A 37 -12.09 30.87 -18.49
C VAL A 37 -13.39 30.58 -17.75
N SER A 38 -13.34 29.83 -16.66
CA SER A 38 -14.20 29.95 -15.44
C SER A 38 -13.86 28.79 -14.49
N SER A 39 -13.20 29.03 -13.34
CA SER A 39 -13.71 29.58 -12.08
C SER A 39 -14.53 28.57 -11.25
N ALA A 40 -14.31 28.58 -9.93
CA ALA A 40 -14.85 27.72 -8.85
C ALA A 40 -14.11 26.37 -8.62
N VAL A 41 -13.18 26.24 -7.68
CA VAL A 41 -13.26 26.23 -6.20
C VAL A 41 -13.67 24.86 -5.62
N LYS A 42 -12.81 24.35 -4.72
CA LYS A 42 -12.96 23.21 -3.77
C LYS A 42 -12.95 21.78 -4.34
N ASP A 43 -11.81 21.09 -4.16
CA ASP A 43 -11.75 19.89 -3.31
C ASP A 43 -10.38 19.19 -3.42
N SER A 44 -9.57 19.35 -2.38
CA SER A 44 -8.56 18.36 -1.99
C SER A 44 -9.26 17.43 -1.00
N THR A 45 -9.82 16.33 -1.48
CA THR A 45 -10.42 15.30 -0.62
C THR A 45 -9.35 14.36 -0.08
N ALA A 46 -8.42 14.90 0.71
CA ALA A 46 -7.64 14.10 1.65
C ALA A 46 -8.26 14.36 3.03
N VAL A 47 -9.03 13.39 3.53
CA VAL A 47 -9.55 13.46 4.90
C VAL A 47 -8.33 13.38 5.84
N PRO A 48 -8.13 14.35 6.75
CA PRO A 48 -7.12 14.22 7.79
C PRO A 48 -7.44 12.96 8.59
N ILE A 49 -6.46 12.06 8.72
CA ILE A 49 -6.63 10.84 9.51
C ILE A 49 -6.64 11.25 10.99
N ALA A 50 -7.84 11.46 11.53
CA ALA A 50 -8.07 11.64 12.96
C ALA A 50 -8.56 10.30 13.53
N ALA A 51 -7.81 9.73 14.47
CA ALA A 51 -8.29 8.67 15.34
C ALA A 51 -8.95 9.30 16.59
N GLY A 52 -10.17 8.87 16.92
CA GLY A 52 -10.75 9.00 18.26
C GLY A 52 -11.94 9.97 18.40
N HIS A 53 -13.09 9.40 18.78
CA HIS A 53 -14.41 9.98 18.98
C HIS A 53 -14.50 11.03 20.10
N THR A 54 -15.35 12.04 19.90
CA THR A 54 -16.11 12.72 20.97
C THR A 54 -17.56 12.21 20.92
N PRO A 55 -18.17 11.80 22.05
CA PRO A 55 -19.58 11.40 22.06
C PRO A 55 -20.48 12.63 22.18
N GLY A 56 -21.47 12.73 21.30
CA GLY A 56 -22.57 13.70 21.36
C GLY A 56 -23.91 13.00 21.07
N PRO A 57 -25.03 13.49 21.63
CA PRO A 57 -26.17 12.68 22.04
C PRO A 57 -27.13 12.33 20.89
N GLY A 58 -27.80 11.19 21.05
CA GLY A 58 -28.70 10.60 20.07
C GLY A 58 -30.10 11.20 20.02
N VAL A 59 -30.80 10.86 18.94
CA VAL A 59 -32.26 10.84 18.82
C VAL A 59 -32.62 9.63 17.94
N GLY A 60 -33.61 8.85 18.39
CA GLY A 60 -33.88 7.48 17.96
C GLY A 60 -34.65 7.28 16.66
N GLY A 61 -34.78 5.99 16.32
CA GLY A 61 -35.58 5.45 15.21
C GLY A 61 -35.32 3.95 15.07
N ASP A 62 -36.26 3.15 15.55
CA ASP A 62 -36.26 1.68 15.60
C ASP A 62 -36.02 0.97 14.24
N ALA A 63 -35.02 0.09 14.22
CA ALA A 63 -35.00 -1.15 13.44
C ALA A 63 -33.96 -2.11 14.06
N ASP A 64 -34.44 -3.18 14.67
CA ASP A 64 -33.66 -4.17 15.41
C ASP A 64 -32.64 -4.89 14.48
N THR A 65 -31.41 -4.38 14.48
CA THR A 65 -30.22 -4.91 13.78
C THR A 65 -29.05 -5.05 14.74
N SER A 66 -29.35 -5.40 15.99
CA SER A 66 -28.39 -5.42 17.08
C SER A 66 -27.48 -6.66 16.98
N LEU A 67 -26.22 -6.48 16.58
CA LEU A 67 -25.17 -7.48 16.82
C LEU A 67 -24.84 -7.55 18.32
N PRO A 68 -24.45 -8.73 18.86
CA PRO A 68 -24.26 -8.91 20.29
C PRO A 68 -23.12 -8.04 20.85
N VAL A 69 -23.44 -7.26 21.88
CA VAL A 69 -22.49 -6.46 22.67
C VAL A 69 -21.65 -7.39 23.57
N PRO A 70 -20.31 -7.25 23.64
CA PRO A 70 -19.51 -8.00 24.61
C PRO A 70 -19.67 -7.42 26.02
N PRO A 71 -19.68 -8.25 27.08
CA PRO A 71 -19.84 -7.78 28.45
C PRO A 71 -18.61 -6.96 28.92
N ALA A 72 -18.90 -5.89 29.65
CA ALA A 72 -17.92 -5.00 30.27
C ALA A 72 -17.02 -5.72 31.29
N SER A 73 -15.75 -5.30 31.34
CA SER A 73 -14.64 -5.96 32.01
C SER A 73 -14.71 -5.91 33.55
N GLY A 74 -14.42 -7.06 34.17
CA GLY A 74 -14.13 -7.17 35.60
C GLY A 74 -13.66 -8.59 35.94
N GLY A 75 -12.36 -8.76 36.13
CA GLY A 75 -11.74 -10.02 36.59
C GLY A 75 -10.88 -10.71 35.54
N GLN A 76 -9.58 -10.85 35.85
CA GLN A 76 -8.63 -11.73 35.16
C GLN A 76 -9.25 -13.13 35.01
N ARG A 77 -9.72 -13.46 33.80
CA ARG A 77 -10.06 -14.84 33.44
C ARG A 77 -8.86 -15.42 32.71
N SER A 78 -8.35 -16.50 33.29
CA SER A 78 -7.61 -17.55 32.59
C SER A 78 -8.14 -17.70 31.16
N CYS A 79 -7.27 -17.52 30.18
CA CYS A 79 -7.59 -17.58 28.76
C CYS A 79 -7.94 -19.02 28.36
N SER A 80 -9.19 -19.43 28.59
CA SER A 80 -9.72 -20.63 27.95
C SER A 80 -9.95 -20.31 26.47
N SER A 81 -9.28 -21.05 25.59
CA SER A 81 -9.41 -20.97 24.14
C SER A 81 -10.81 -21.42 23.71
N SER A 82 -11.79 -20.53 23.75
CA SER A 82 -13.13 -20.82 23.25
C SER A 82 -13.14 -20.76 21.71
N THR A 83 -13.74 -21.77 21.09
CA THR A 83 -13.91 -21.83 19.64
C THR A 83 -14.80 -20.67 19.17
N PRO A 84 -14.38 -19.87 18.17
CA PRO A 84 -15.18 -18.74 17.70
C PRO A 84 -16.51 -19.21 17.10
N THR A 85 -17.58 -18.49 17.42
CA THR A 85 -18.93 -18.81 16.92
C THR A 85 -19.09 -18.45 15.45
N ALA A 86 -20.03 -19.08 14.74
CA ALA A 86 -20.24 -18.80 13.32
C ALA A 86 -20.59 -17.33 13.00
N PRO A 87 -21.40 -16.60 13.79
CA PRO A 87 -21.60 -15.17 13.60
C PRO A 87 -20.33 -14.34 13.80
N GLN A 88 -19.51 -14.65 14.81
CA GLN A 88 -18.23 -13.96 15.04
C GLN A 88 -17.29 -14.11 13.84
N VAL A 89 -17.10 -15.34 13.34
CA VAL A 89 -16.25 -15.62 12.17
C VAL A 89 -16.71 -14.82 10.93
N ARG A 90 -18.04 -14.68 10.73
CA ARG A 90 -18.57 -13.86 9.62
C ARG A 90 -18.28 -12.37 9.81
N GLY A 91 -18.50 -11.84 11.01
CA GLY A 91 -18.20 -10.45 11.34
C GLY A 91 -16.71 -10.13 11.17
N ASP A 92 -15.83 -10.99 11.68
CA ASP A 92 -14.38 -10.80 11.53
C ASP A 92 -13.93 -10.89 10.06
N ALA A 93 -14.50 -11.80 9.26
CA ALA A 93 -14.20 -11.88 7.84
C ALA A 93 -14.63 -10.62 7.06
N LEU A 94 -15.81 -10.07 7.38
CA LEU A 94 -16.27 -8.79 6.82
C LEU A 94 -15.32 -7.65 7.18
N ARG A 95 -14.97 -7.51 8.47
CA ARG A 95 -14.00 -6.50 8.94
C ARG A 95 -12.66 -6.62 8.24
N MET A 96 -12.13 -7.83 8.13
CA MET A 96 -10.86 -8.08 7.48
C MET A 96 -10.89 -7.68 6.00
N LEU A 97 -11.89 -8.14 5.23
CA LEU A 97 -11.97 -7.81 3.81
C LEU A 97 -12.26 -6.32 3.56
N ALA A 98 -12.92 -5.62 4.49
CA ALA A 98 -13.04 -4.16 4.43
C ALA A 98 -11.69 -3.45 4.65
N CYS A 99 -10.77 -4.05 5.41
CA CYS A 99 -9.41 -3.55 5.60
C CYS A 99 -8.49 -3.83 4.41
N VAL A 100 -8.37 -5.10 3.99
CA VAL A 100 -7.37 -5.56 3.01
C VAL A 100 -7.89 -5.69 1.58
N ARG A 101 -9.20 -5.47 1.36
CA ARG A 101 -9.96 -5.64 0.10
C ARG A 101 -10.07 -7.05 -0.42
N VAL A 102 -8.98 -7.83 -0.40
CA VAL A 102 -8.97 -9.22 -0.88
C VAL A 102 -8.19 -10.14 0.06
N ALA A 103 -8.68 -11.35 0.24
CA ALA A 103 -7.98 -12.37 1.00
C ALA A 103 -8.40 -13.79 0.57
N THR A 104 -7.54 -14.76 0.84
CA THR A 104 -7.91 -16.19 0.82
C THR A 104 -8.52 -16.61 2.16
N ALA A 105 -9.20 -17.76 2.17
CA ALA A 105 -9.68 -18.35 3.42
C ALA A 105 -8.54 -18.74 4.38
N ARG A 106 -7.34 -19.03 3.86
CA ARG A 106 -6.14 -19.29 4.66
C ARG A 106 -5.68 -18.02 5.38
N GLN A 107 -5.54 -16.91 4.65
CA GLN A 107 -5.16 -15.62 5.22
C GLN A 107 -6.16 -15.15 6.28
N MET A 108 -7.45 -15.29 6.00
CA MET A 108 -8.50 -14.98 6.97
C MET A 108 -8.42 -15.86 8.21
N ALA A 109 -8.14 -17.16 8.08
CA ALA A 109 -7.99 -18.05 9.23
C ALA A 109 -6.84 -17.62 10.16
N GLN A 110 -5.73 -17.10 9.63
CA GLN A 110 -4.60 -16.61 10.44
C GLN A 110 -4.99 -15.46 11.39
N VAL A 111 -6.05 -14.71 11.08
CA VAL A 111 -6.55 -13.62 11.91
C VAL A 111 -7.69 -14.08 12.82
N ILE A 112 -8.63 -14.82 12.23
CA ILE A 112 -9.94 -15.08 12.84
C ILE A 112 -9.89 -16.23 13.85
N THR A 113 -9.01 -17.22 13.62
CA THR A 113 -8.91 -18.38 14.49
C THR A 113 -7.67 -18.32 15.38
N ALA A 114 -7.70 -19.08 16.48
CA ALA A 114 -6.54 -19.20 17.37
C ALA A 114 -5.30 -19.67 16.60
N GLU A 115 -4.12 -19.23 17.03
CA GLU A 115 -2.84 -19.43 16.31
C GLU A 115 -2.53 -20.91 16.01
N ASP A 116 -3.03 -21.84 16.83
CA ASP A 116 -2.82 -23.30 16.68
C ASP A 116 -3.99 -24.06 16.03
N ALA A 117 -5.06 -23.37 15.61
CA ALA A 117 -6.27 -24.01 15.07
C ALA A 117 -6.34 -23.94 13.53
N ASP A 118 -6.64 -25.05 12.85
CA ASP A 118 -6.96 -25.04 11.42
C ASP A 118 -8.38 -24.45 11.17
N GLY A 119 -8.46 -23.13 11.15
CA GLY A 119 -9.69 -22.37 10.96
C GLY A 119 -10.25 -22.34 9.54
N ARG A 120 -9.54 -22.91 8.56
CA ARG A 120 -9.86 -22.71 7.13
C ARG A 120 -11.26 -23.19 6.76
N SER A 121 -11.71 -24.30 7.34
CA SER A 121 -13.04 -24.86 7.09
C SER A 121 -14.17 -23.99 7.67
N TYR A 122 -13.96 -23.36 8.82
CA TYR A 122 -14.91 -22.41 9.41
C TYR A 122 -15.01 -21.15 8.56
N VAL A 123 -13.87 -20.59 8.17
CA VAL A 123 -13.81 -19.41 7.31
C VAL A 123 -14.46 -19.69 5.95
N ARG A 124 -14.17 -20.82 5.29
CA ARG A 124 -14.82 -21.19 4.02
C ARG A 124 -16.35 -21.27 4.16
N ARG A 125 -16.86 -21.84 5.27
CA ARG A 125 -18.32 -21.88 5.53
C ARG A 125 -18.89 -20.48 5.74
N ALA A 126 -18.20 -19.64 6.50
CA ALA A 126 -18.60 -18.25 6.73
C ALA A 126 -18.64 -17.44 5.42
N MET A 127 -17.61 -17.55 4.59
CA MET A 127 -17.53 -16.86 3.31
C MET A 127 -18.62 -17.31 2.32
N ARG A 128 -18.93 -18.60 2.26
CA ARG A 128 -20.07 -19.09 1.47
C ARG A 128 -21.38 -18.47 1.92
N LYS A 129 -21.62 -18.37 3.24
CA LYS A 129 -22.82 -17.72 3.77
C LYS A 129 -22.88 -16.23 3.47
N LEU A 130 -21.75 -15.52 3.58
CA LEU A 130 -21.68 -14.11 3.17
C LEU A 130 -21.94 -13.92 1.67
N ALA A 131 -21.52 -14.87 0.83
CA ALA A 131 -21.81 -14.85 -0.59
C ALA A 131 -23.27 -15.16 -0.91
N GLU A 132 -23.89 -16.13 -0.23
CA GLU A 132 -25.34 -16.38 -0.32
C GLU A 132 -26.16 -15.15 0.05
N GLN A 133 -25.66 -14.32 0.98
CA GLN A 133 -26.26 -13.04 1.38
C GLN A 133 -25.90 -11.86 0.45
N GLY A 134 -25.11 -12.09 -0.60
CA GLY A 134 -24.66 -11.04 -1.52
C GLY A 134 -23.67 -10.04 -0.93
N LEU A 135 -23.06 -10.32 0.23
CA LEU A 135 -22.12 -9.45 0.93
C LEU A 135 -20.67 -9.67 0.48
N ALA A 136 -20.34 -10.88 0.03
CA ALA A 136 -19.01 -11.22 -0.48
C ALA A 136 -19.12 -11.98 -1.81
N GLU A 137 -18.03 -11.98 -2.58
CA GLU A 137 -17.95 -12.70 -3.84
C GLU A 137 -16.52 -13.22 -4.06
N THR A 138 -16.35 -14.08 -5.07
CA THR A 138 -15.03 -14.56 -5.50
C THR A 138 -14.76 -14.10 -6.92
N ASN A 139 -13.63 -13.44 -7.15
CA ASN A 139 -13.26 -12.91 -8.47
C ASN A 139 -12.03 -13.58 -9.10
N GLY A 140 -11.51 -14.62 -8.46
CA GLY A 140 -10.34 -15.36 -8.94
C GLY A 140 -9.90 -16.45 -7.98
N LYS A 141 -8.77 -17.07 -8.31
CA LYS A 141 -8.12 -18.08 -7.48
C LYS A 141 -6.60 -17.91 -7.48
N GLN A 142 -5.97 -18.26 -6.38
CA GLN A 142 -4.52 -18.46 -6.29
C GLN A 142 -4.27 -19.94 -6.02
N GLY A 143 -3.74 -20.66 -7.01
CA GLY A 143 -3.66 -22.11 -6.96
C GLY A 143 -5.04 -22.74 -6.76
N LYS A 144 -5.25 -23.40 -5.62
CA LYS A 144 -6.53 -24.02 -5.23
C LYS A 144 -7.40 -23.13 -4.35
N GLU A 145 -6.90 -21.97 -3.90
CA GLU A 145 -7.61 -21.09 -2.97
C GLU A 145 -8.41 -20.02 -3.72
N LEU A 146 -9.68 -19.85 -3.33
CA LEU A 146 -10.52 -18.77 -3.85
C LEU A 146 -10.06 -17.43 -3.26
N ILE A 147 -10.04 -16.40 -4.11
CA ILE A 147 -9.80 -15.02 -3.71
C ILE A 147 -11.15 -14.38 -3.44
N TRP A 148 -11.36 -13.99 -2.19
CA TRP A 148 -12.59 -13.37 -1.72
C TRP A 148 -12.45 -11.86 -1.65
N ASN A 149 -13.55 -11.16 -1.89
CA ASN A 149 -13.68 -9.73 -1.67
C ASN A 149 -15.11 -9.36 -1.31
N LEU A 150 -15.31 -8.17 -0.73
CA LEU A 150 -16.65 -7.65 -0.44
C LEU A 150 -17.33 -7.16 -1.72
N THR A 151 -18.65 -7.29 -1.77
CA THR A 151 -19.48 -6.56 -2.74
C THR A 151 -19.69 -5.12 -2.25
N ARG A 152 -20.36 -4.28 -3.05
CA ARG A 152 -20.79 -2.95 -2.58
C ARG A 152 -21.73 -3.04 -1.38
N ALA A 153 -22.61 -4.05 -1.35
CA ALA A 153 -23.51 -4.30 -0.23
C ALA A 153 -22.72 -4.73 1.02
N GLY A 154 -21.71 -5.58 0.87
CA GLY A 154 -20.82 -5.95 1.98
C GLY A 154 -20.04 -4.76 2.57
N LEU A 155 -19.49 -3.90 1.70
CA LEU A 155 -18.81 -2.68 2.17
C LEU A 155 -19.77 -1.74 2.91
N ARG A 156 -21.00 -1.58 2.41
CA ARG A 156 -22.03 -0.79 3.06
C ARG A 156 -22.42 -1.38 4.42
N ALA A 157 -22.62 -2.69 4.49
CA ALA A 157 -22.95 -3.37 5.75
C ALA A 157 -21.88 -3.16 6.84
N VAL A 158 -20.60 -3.16 6.45
CA VAL A 158 -19.50 -2.86 7.40
C VAL A 158 -19.50 -1.38 7.80
N ALA A 159 -19.74 -0.47 6.87
CA ALA A 159 -19.80 0.96 7.16
C ALA A 159 -20.97 1.32 8.09
N ASP A 160 -22.15 0.75 7.83
CA ASP A 160 -23.38 0.97 8.62
C ASP A 160 -23.23 0.41 10.05
N GLY A 161 -22.41 -0.62 10.25
CA GLY A 161 -22.07 -1.16 11.57
C GLY A 161 -21.16 -0.25 12.42
N ASN A 162 -20.59 0.80 11.84
CA ASN A 162 -19.69 1.78 12.50
C ASN A 162 -18.48 1.16 13.23
N GLU A 163 -18.11 -0.08 12.90
CA GLU A 163 -16.97 -0.79 13.51
C GLU A 163 -15.62 -0.42 12.88
N LEU A 164 -15.65 0.18 11.69
CA LEU A 164 -14.46 0.66 10.99
C LEU A 164 -14.59 2.16 10.68
N PRO A 165 -13.48 2.91 10.62
CA PRO A 165 -13.51 4.28 10.15
C PRO A 165 -14.20 4.37 8.78
N ALA A 166 -15.05 5.38 8.58
CA ALA A 166 -15.71 5.57 7.29
C ALA A 166 -14.67 5.76 6.18
N ARG A 167 -14.73 4.91 5.15
CA ARG A 167 -13.82 4.98 3.99
C ARG A 167 -14.62 5.32 2.73
N PRO A 168 -14.94 6.61 2.50
CA PRO A 168 -15.68 7.01 1.30
C PRO A 168 -14.85 6.65 0.06
N ARG A 169 -15.44 5.87 -0.86
CA ARG A 169 -14.86 5.42 -2.16
C ARG A 169 -13.95 4.18 -2.14
N VAL A 170 -14.06 3.28 -1.15
CA VAL A 170 -13.31 2.00 -1.20
C VAL A 170 -13.77 1.16 -2.39
N GLY A 171 -12.81 0.78 -3.24
CA GLY A 171 -13.02 -0.20 -4.29
C GLY A 171 -13.17 -1.60 -3.69
N THR A 172 -13.99 -2.44 -4.32
CA THR A 172 -14.24 -3.82 -3.86
C THR A 172 -13.07 -4.77 -4.11
N GLY A 173 -11.97 -4.36 -4.73
CA GLY A 173 -10.89 -5.26 -5.18
C GLY A 173 -11.25 -6.15 -6.39
N ALA A 174 -12.54 -6.40 -6.64
CA ALA A 174 -13.05 -7.25 -7.71
C ALA A 174 -12.46 -6.94 -9.10
N LYS A 175 -12.42 -5.65 -9.47
CA LYS A 175 -11.86 -5.20 -10.76
C LYS A 175 -10.37 -5.51 -10.87
N ALA A 176 -9.62 -5.30 -9.80
CA ALA A 176 -8.17 -5.56 -9.77
C ALA A 176 -7.88 -7.06 -9.89
N VAL A 177 -8.64 -7.90 -9.17
CA VAL A 177 -8.50 -9.37 -9.27
C VAL A 177 -8.79 -9.85 -10.69
N ARG A 178 -9.90 -9.41 -11.30
CA ARG A 178 -10.24 -9.76 -12.69
C ARG A 178 -9.21 -9.27 -13.71
N ALA A 179 -8.52 -8.17 -13.43
CA ALA A 179 -7.44 -7.65 -14.24
C ALA A 179 -6.07 -8.33 -14.00
N GLY A 180 -6.02 -9.38 -13.17
CA GLY A 180 -4.81 -10.17 -12.91
C GLY A 180 -3.94 -9.65 -11.77
N PHE A 181 -4.37 -8.64 -11.02
CA PHE A 181 -3.63 -8.10 -9.87
C PHE A 181 -3.88 -8.87 -8.55
N GLY A 182 -4.64 -9.96 -8.61
CA GLY A 182 -4.92 -10.82 -7.45
C GLY A 182 -3.66 -11.23 -6.67
N PRO A 183 -2.60 -11.78 -7.31
CA PRO A 183 -1.39 -12.19 -6.61
C PRO A 183 -0.69 -11.06 -5.84
N HIS A 184 -0.63 -9.86 -6.41
CA HIS A 184 -0.04 -8.70 -5.74
C HIS A 184 -0.89 -8.26 -4.55
N ALA A 185 -2.21 -8.15 -4.71
CA ALA A 185 -3.10 -7.79 -3.61
C ALA A 185 -3.08 -8.83 -2.47
N LEU A 186 -2.90 -10.12 -2.78
CA LEU A 186 -2.68 -11.14 -1.75
C LEU A 186 -1.33 -10.99 -1.04
N ALA A 187 -0.27 -10.55 -1.75
CA ALA A 187 1.03 -10.24 -1.13
C ALA A 187 0.95 -9.01 -0.20
N VAL A 188 0.12 -8.02 -0.53
CA VAL A 188 -0.21 -6.91 0.38
C VAL A 188 -0.86 -7.47 1.66
N THR A 189 -1.86 -8.35 1.53
CA THR A 189 -2.50 -9.00 2.68
C THR A 189 -1.50 -9.82 3.51
N GLU A 190 -0.62 -10.63 2.90
CA GLU A 190 0.44 -11.35 3.64
C GLU A 190 1.37 -10.40 4.40
N THR A 191 1.74 -9.27 3.79
CA THR A 191 2.61 -8.27 4.42
C THR A 191 1.94 -7.68 5.65
N ILE A 192 0.66 -7.30 5.53
CA ILE A 192 -0.14 -6.77 6.64
C ILE A 192 -0.19 -7.77 7.81
N LEU A 193 -0.42 -9.06 7.50
CA LEU A 193 -0.46 -10.12 8.51
C LEU A 193 0.90 -10.36 9.16
N ALA A 194 1.99 -10.32 8.39
CA ALA A 194 3.34 -10.53 8.92
C ALA A 194 3.81 -9.38 9.81
N VAL A 195 3.45 -8.14 9.49
CA VAL A 195 3.86 -6.94 10.25
C VAL A 195 2.96 -6.69 11.45
N GLY A 196 1.64 -6.67 11.25
CA GLY A 196 0.67 -6.27 12.27
C GLY A 196 0.01 -7.42 13.03
N GLY A 197 0.10 -8.64 12.50
CA GLY A 197 -0.68 -9.76 12.99
C GLY A 197 -2.18 -9.44 13.07
N ARG A 198 -2.88 -10.12 13.96
CA ARG A 198 -4.31 -9.89 14.23
C ARG A 198 -4.62 -8.56 14.93
N HIS A 199 -3.63 -7.94 15.58
CA HIS A 199 -3.86 -6.85 16.53
C HIS A 199 -3.99 -5.48 15.89
N TYR A 200 -3.40 -5.28 14.70
CA TYR A 200 -3.35 -3.98 14.04
C TYR A 200 -4.16 -3.91 12.74
N LEU A 201 -5.01 -4.90 12.45
CA LEU A 201 -5.68 -5.02 11.15
C LEU A 201 -6.52 -3.78 10.77
N THR A 202 -7.15 -3.13 11.76
CA THR A 202 -7.96 -1.93 11.57
C THR A 202 -7.15 -0.65 11.38
N ASP A 203 -5.87 -0.68 11.74
CA ASP A 203 -4.96 0.45 11.64
C ASP A 203 -4.35 0.61 10.24
N TRP A 204 -4.54 -0.41 9.39
CA TRP A 204 -4.09 -0.43 8.00
C TRP A 204 -5.10 0.23 7.05
N GLN A 205 -4.55 1.01 6.13
CA GLN A 205 -5.24 1.53 4.93
C GLN A 205 -4.51 1.04 3.70
N VAL A 206 -5.23 0.47 2.72
CA VAL A 206 -4.64 -0.03 1.48
C VAL A 206 -4.96 0.88 0.28
N GLU A 207 -4.01 0.97 -0.64
CA GLU A 207 -4.02 1.82 -1.84
C GLU A 207 -4.27 3.31 -1.49
N VAL A 208 -3.39 3.88 -0.68
CA VAL A 208 -3.46 5.28 -0.28
C VAL A 208 -2.87 6.17 -1.36
N ASN A 209 -3.65 7.11 -1.89
CA ASN A 209 -3.15 8.06 -2.87
C ASN A 209 -2.32 9.19 -2.23
N HIS A 210 -1.20 9.50 -2.87
CA HIS A 210 -0.34 10.64 -2.60
C HIS A 210 -0.27 11.48 -3.87
N ALA A 211 -0.84 12.69 -3.82
CA ALA A 211 -0.85 13.60 -4.95
C ALA A 211 -0.45 15.01 -4.54
N ILE A 212 0.39 15.63 -5.35
CA ILE A 212 0.72 17.06 -5.32
C ILE A 212 0.31 17.61 -6.68
N LYS A 213 -0.77 18.40 -6.70
CA LYS A 213 -1.37 18.88 -7.96
C LYS A 213 -0.43 19.84 -8.68
N GLU A 214 0.30 20.64 -7.91
CA GLU A 214 1.21 21.70 -8.36
C GLU A 214 2.38 21.16 -9.19
N THR A 215 2.88 19.97 -8.84
CA THR A 215 4.00 19.31 -9.53
C THR A 215 3.53 18.20 -10.47
N GLY A 216 2.25 17.83 -10.41
CA GLY A 216 1.70 16.67 -11.11
C GLY A 216 2.16 15.32 -10.54
N LEU A 217 2.88 15.30 -9.41
CA LEU A 217 3.30 14.05 -8.77
C LEU A 217 2.08 13.33 -8.20
N THR A 218 1.86 12.09 -8.64
CA THR A 218 0.79 11.23 -8.13
C THR A 218 1.24 9.78 -8.12
N PHE A 219 1.04 9.10 -7.00
CA PHE A 219 1.25 7.66 -6.84
C PHE A 219 0.32 7.12 -5.74
N ASN A 220 0.22 5.79 -5.64
CA ASN A 220 -0.51 5.14 -4.56
C ASN A 220 0.48 4.29 -3.76
N THR A 221 0.48 4.45 -2.45
CA THR A 221 1.12 3.51 -1.53
C THR A 221 0.23 2.29 -1.34
N ASP A 222 0.79 1.10 -1.50
CA ASP A 222 0.03 -0.15 -1.39
C ASP A 222 -0.63 -0.32 -0.02
N ALA A 223 0.10 -0.04 1.07
CA ALA A 223 -0.45 -0.07 2.41
C ALA A 223 0.17 0.98 3.34
N VAL A 224 -0.64 1.56 4.21
CA VAL A 224 -0.24 2.54 5.22
C VAL A 224 -0.71 2.05 6.58
N LEU A 225 0.22 1.89 7.52
CA LEU A 225 -0.06 1.53 8.90
C LEU A 225 -0.03 2.78 9.76
N ASN A 226 -1.10 3.04 10.51
CA ASN A 226 -1.09 4.04 11.58
C ASN A 226 -0.77 3.33 12.90
N VAL A 227 0.46 3.39 13.38
CA VAL A 227 0.84 2.67 14.61
C VAL A 227 0.13 3.34 15.80
N PRO A 228 -0.69 2.61 16.58
CA PRO A 228 -1.32 3.15 17.76
C PRO A 228 -0.27 3.57 18.81
N GLY A 229 -0.21 4.85 19.17
CA GLY A 229 0.75 5.36 20.15
C GLY A 229 0.89 6.88 20.17
N LYS A 230 1.64 7.41 21.15
CA LYS A 230 1.74 8.86 21.45
C LYS A 230 2.33 9.73 20.33
N ALA A 231 3.06 9.13 19.38
CA ALA A 231 3.73 9.87 18.30
C ALA A 231 3.03 9.79 16.93
N ALA A 232 1.87 9.12 16.84
CA ALA A 232 1.15 8.90 15.57
C ALA A 232 2.12 8.50 14.44
N GLU A 233 2.96 7.50 14.71
CA GLU A 233 3.94 7.04 13.75
C GLU A 233 3.21 6.32 12.62
N VAL A 234 3.42 6.81 11.40
CA VAL A 234 2.87 6.20 10.19
C VAL A 234 3.99 5.43 9.51
N GLY A 235 3.70 4.21 9.07
CA GLY A 235 4.57 3.44 8.19
C GLY A 235 3.97 3.35 6.79
N LEU A 236 4.77 3.61 5.76
CA LEU A 236 4.40 3.41 4.36
C LEU A 236 4.94 2.06 3.91
N TYR A 237 4.14 1.28 3.19
CA TYR A 237 4.50 -0.05 2.72
C TYR A 237 4.24 -0.16 1.22
N GLU A 238 5.28 -0.51 0.48
CA GLU A 238 5.26 -0.77 -0.96
C GLU A 238 5.56 -2.26 -1.18
N ILE A 239 4.73 -2.96 -1.94
CA ILE A 239 4.83 -4.41 -2.14
C ILE A 239 5.12 -4.69 -3.61
N ASP A 240 6.34 -5.09 -3.91
CA ASP A 240 6.69 -5.52 -5.26
C ASP A 240 6.55 -7.04 -5.41
N ASN A 241 5.49 -7.47 -6.09
CA ASN A 241 5.24 -8.88 -6.39
C ASN A 241 6.08 -9.41 -7.58
N GLY A 242 7.18 -8.72 -7.93
CA GLY A 242 8.13 -9.12 -8.97
C GLY A 242 7.59 -8.98 -10.39
N THR A 243 6.50 -8.24 -10.58
CA THR A 243 5.88 -7.97 -11.90
C THR A 243 6.34 -6.64 -12.50
N MET A 244 6.77 -5.68 -11.68
CA MET A 244 7.33 -4.42 -12.17
C MET A 244 8.81 -4.53 -12.53
N SER A 245 9.29 -3.65 -13.42
CA SER A 245 10.72 -3.54 -13.70
C SER A 245 11.47 -2.95 -12.52
N ARG A 246 12.76 -3.28 -12.39
CA ARG A 246 13.63 -2.73 -11.32
C ARG A 246 13.72 -1.21 -11.37
N ALA A 247 13.79 -0.65 -12.59
CA ALA A 247 13.81 0.80 -12.80
C ALA A 247 12.50 1.47 -12.35
N LYS A 248 11.35 0.81 -12.56
CA LYS A 248 10.06 1.32 -12.08
C LYS A 248 10.00 1.32 -10.56
N LEU A 249 10.40 0.22 -9.90
CA LEU A 249 10.44 0.14 -8.44
C LEU A 249 11.34 1.23 -7.84
N ALA A 250 12.56 1.38 -8.37
CA ALA A 250 13.47 2.42 -7.92
C ALA A 250 12.86 3.81 -8.12
N ARG A 251 12.22 4.07 -9.26
CA ARG A 251 11.51 5.33 -9.51
C ARG A 251 10.42 5.59 -8.47
N GLU A 252 9.60 4.59 -8.12
CA GLU A 252 8.56 4.74 -7.10
C GLU A 252 9.17 5.11 -5.75
N VAL A 253 10.26 4.45 -5.34
CA VAL A 253 11.01 4.82 -4.13
C VAL A 253 11.53 6.27 -4.19
N TRP A 254 12.03 6.72 -5.35
CA TRP A 254 12.41 8.13 -5.56
C TRP A 254 11.20 9.09 -5.58
N ASP A 255 10.02 8.65 -6.01
CA ASP A 255 8.79 9.45 -5.98
C ASP A 255 8.37 9.78 -4.52
N TYR A 256 8.62 8.87 -3.57
CA TYR A 256 8.46 9.16 -2.13
C TYR A 256 9.44 10.24 -1.65
N GLU A 257 10.70 10.22 -2.10
CA GLU A 257 11.66 11.29 -1.73
C GLU A 257 11.21 12.64 -2.29
N ARG A 258 10.75 12.69 -3.56
CA ARG A 258 10.21 13.91 -4.18
C ARG A 258 8.99 14.42 -3.42
N TYR A 259 8.10 13.53 -3.00
CA TYR A 259 6.94 13.87 -2.19
C TYR A 259 7.34 14.40 -0.80
N ALA A 260 8.31 13.75 -0.15
CA ALA A 260 8.84 14.16 1.15
C ALA A 260 9.59 15.50 1.10
N GLY A 261 10.21 15.80 -0.03
CA GLY A 261 10.95 17.03 -0.30
C GLY A 261 10.07 18.20 -0.71
N HIS A 262 8.84 17.96 -1.17
CA HIS A 262 7.95 19.05 -1.61
C HIS A 262 7.54 19.95 -0.45
N ARG A 263 7.63 21.26 -0.68
CA ARG A 263 7.33 22.30 0.31
C ARG A 263 6.25 23.23 -0.20
N VAL A 264 5.40 23.68 0.71
CA VAL A 264 4.39 24.71 0.49
C VAL A 264 4.76 25.97 1.24
N TRP A 265 4.47 27.12 0.65
CA TRP A 265 4.59 28.40 1.30
C TRP A 265 3.25 28.80 1.92
N GLU A 266 3.29 29.26 3.16
CA GLU A 266 2.15 29.79 3.90
C GLU A 266 2.47 31.21 4.37
N GLY A 267 1.65 32.19 3.98
CA GLY A 267 1.78 33.60 4.34
C GLY A 267 0.81 34.47 3.53
N ALA A 268 0.65 35.73 3.90
CA ALA A 268 -0.04 36.71 3.05
C ALA A 268 0.94 37.28 2.02
N ARG A 269 0.49 37.56 0.79
CA ARG A 269 1.35 38.16 -0.24
C ARG A 269 2.01 39.44 0.30
N GLY A 270 3.34 39.54 0.20
CA GLY A 270 4.10 40.67 0.73
C GLY A 270 4.42 40.61 2.23
N THR A 271 4.13 39.50 2.92
CA THR A 271 4.54 39.26 4.31
C THR A 271 5.68 38.25 4.39
N ILE A 272 6.39 38.24 5.52
CA ILE A 272 7.37 37.19 5.84
C ILE A 272 6.58 35.90 6.13
N GLY A 273 6.34 35.11 5.08
CA GLY A 273 5.74 33.77 5.18
C GLY A 273 6.77 32.68 5.53
N GLY A 274 6.28 31.48 5.78
CA GLY A 274 7.11 30.30 6.07
C GLY A 274 6.92 29.19 5.04
N THR A 275 7.95 28.37 4.83
CA THR A 275 7.85 27.16 4.01
C THR A 275 7.78 25.91 4.89
N PHE A 276 6.85 25.03 4.58
CA PHE A 276 6.60 23.80 5.34
C PHE A 276 6.59 22.58 4.43
N PRO A 277 7.00 21.39 4.91
CA PRO A 277 6.81 20.16 4.15
C PRO A 277 5.32 19.93 3.85
N PHE A 278 4.99 19.67 2.59
CA PHE A 278 3.60 19.46 2.16
C PHE A 278 2.95 18.30 2.94
N TRP A 279 3.66 17.19 3.06
CA TRP A 279 3.17 15.99 3.73
C TRP A 279 2.83 16.25 5.20
N SER A 280 3.61 17.06 5.91
CA SER A 280 3.37 17.36 7.34
C SER A 280 2.21 18.32 7.52
N ARG A 281 1.89 19.15 6.52
CA ARG A 281 0.76 20.07 6.59
C ARG A 281 -0.57 19.43 6.22
N TYR A 282 -0.58 18.53 5.24
CA TYR A 282 -1.83 18.05 4.67
C TYR A 282 -2.10 16.56 4.84
N ARG A 283 -1.08 15.72 5.03
CA ARG A 283 -1.26 14.25 5.02
C ARG A 283 -1.00 13.60 6.36
N TYR A 284 0.13 13.91 6.99
CA TYR A 284 0.62 13.29 8.21
C TYR A 284 0.89 14.36 9.27
N THR A 285 -0.17 15.06 9.66
CA THR A 285 -0.11 16.27 10.50
C THR A 285 0.38 16.04 11.91
N ARG A 286 0.41 14.78 12.35
CA ARG A 286 0.89 14.37 13.68
C ARG A 286 2.30 13.77 13.65
N SER A 287 2.88 13.56 12.47
CA SER A 287 4.22 12.96 12.35
C SER A 287 5.29 14.05 12.39
N SER A 288 6.29 13.87 13.26
CA SER A 288 7.43 14.80 13.40
C SER A 288 8.46 14.68 12.27
N ARG A 289 8.50 13.51 11.62
CA ARG A 289 9.38 13.16 10.50
C ARG A 289 8.57 12.54 9.38
N PHE A 290 9.15 12.51 8.17
CA PHE A 290 8.49 11.83 7.06
C PHE A 290 8.35 10.33 7.41
N PRO A 291 7.16 9.73 7.24
CA PRO A 291 6.92 8.33 7.50
C PRO A 291 7.97 7.41 6.83
N PRO A 292 8.59 6.46 7.55
CA PRO A 292 9.50 5.49 6.94
C PRO A 292 8.79 4.65 5.87
N LEU A 293 9.49 4.45 4.75
CA LEU A 293 9.06 3.59 3.67
C LEU A 293 9.62 2.17 3.87
N HIS A 294 8.73 1.17 3.79
CA HIS A 294 9.03 -0.24 3.89
C HIS A 294 8.73 -0.90 2.55
N VAL A 295 9.75 -1.44 1.89
CA VAL A 295 9.61 -2.15 0.62
C VAL A 295 9.65 -3.65 0.89
N VAL A 296 8.62 -4.37 0.46
CA VAL A 296 8.54 -5.83 0.60
C VAL A 296 8.56 -6.48 -0.77
N LEU A 297 9.60 -7.28 -1.02
CA LEU A 297 9.76 -8.00 -2.28
C LEU A 297 9.10 -9.38 -2.18
N ALA A 298 8.22 -9.72 -3.11
CA ALA A 298 7.42 -10.93 -3.13
C ALA A 298 7.30 -11.53 -4.54
N GLY A 299 6.61 -12.68 -4.64
CA GLY A 299 6.18 -13.26 -5.92
C GLY A 299 7.27 -13.91 -6.77
N LYS A 300 8.47 -14.13 -6.21
CA LYS A 300 9.59 -14.84 -6.84
C LYS A 300 10.25 -15.80 -5.86
N GLU A 301 11.08 -16.70 -6.39
CA GLU A 301 12.00 -17.52 -5.60
C GLU A 301 12.93 -16.64 -4.75
N GLU A 302 13.28 -17.10 -3.56
CA GLU A 302 13.99 -16.30 -2.55
C GLU A 302 15.34 -15.76 -3.06
N HIS A 303 16.10 -16.58 -3.78
CA HIS A 303 17.37 -16.17 -4.40
C HIS A 303 17.20 -15.10 -5.52
N LEU A 304 16.01 -14.98 -6.12
CA LEU A 304 15.68 -13.89 -7.07
C LEU A 304 15.24 -12.63 -6.33
N LEU A 305 14.52 -12.77 -5.22
CA LEU A 305 14.17 -11.65 -4.35
C LEU A 305 15.42 -11.01 -3.76
N GLN A 306 16.40 -11.81 -3.34
CA GLN A 306 17.67 -11.32 -2.82
C GLN A 306 18.46 -10.52 -3.86
N ARG A 307 18.63 -11.05 -5.09
CA ARG A 307 19.25 -10.32 -6.20
C ARG A 307 18.52 -9.01 -6.54
N ARG A 308 17.20 -9.01 -6.34
CA ARG A 308 16.37 -7.83 -6.57
C ARG A 308 16.50 -6.80 -5.46
N LEU A 309 16.66 -7.23 -4.22
CA LEU A 309 16.95 -6.38 -3.06
C LEU A 309 18.30 -5.66 -3.25
N GLU A 310 19.34 -6.39 -3.65
CA GLU A 310 20.65 -5.83 -3.96
C GLU A 310 20.58 -4.81 -5.09
N ALA A 311 19.85 -5.13 -6.16
CA ALA A 311 19.66 -4.21 -7.28
C ALA A 311 18.87 -2.96 -6.89
N LEU A 312 17.87 -3.09 -6.01
CA LEU A 312 17.14 -1.95 -5.47
C LEU A 312 18.05 -1.08 -4.62
N ALA A 313 18.82 -1.68 -3.71
CA ALA A 313 19.77 -0.99 -2.84
C ALA A 313 20.74 -0.13 -3.65
N ALA A 314 21.34 -0.70 -4.71
CA ALA A 314 22.22 0.03 -5.61
C ALA A 314 21.50 1.16 -6.38
N ALA A 315 20.25 0.95 -6.80
CA ALA A 315 19.49 1.92 -7.60
C ALA A 315 18.93 3.11 -6.79
N VAL A 316 18.83 2.97 -5.47
CA VAL A 316 18.35 4.02 -4.55
C VAL A 316 19.45 4.54 -3.64
N ASP A 317 20.71 4.28 -3.99
CA ASP A 317 21.85 4.79 -3.24
C ASP A 317 21.78 6.31 -3.10
N GLY A 318 22.06 6.78 -1.89
CA GLY A 318 21.95 8.19 -1.53
C GLY A 318 20.52 8.74 -1.40
N ILE A 319 19.47 7.91 -1.35
CA ILE A 319 18.13 8.38 -1.00
C ILE A 319 18.11 8.98 0.42
N ALA A 320 17.44 10.12 0.58
CA ALA A 320 17.38 10.92 1.81
C ALA A 320 16.05 10.83 2.55
N VAL A 321 15.26 9.79 2.31
CA VAL A 321 14.18 9.36 3.20
C VAL A 321 14.56 8.04 3.87
N SER A 322 13.98 7.75 5.04
CA SER A 322 14.17 6.45 5.67
C SER A 322 13.50 5.36 4.83
N VAL A 323 14.31 4.46 4.28
CA VAL A 323 13.83 3.31 3.49
C VAL A 323 14.39 2.03 4.09
N PHE A 324 13.48 1.10 4.35
CA PHE A 324 13.75 -0.26 4.79
C PHE A 324 13.23 -1.22 3.74
N ALA A 325 13.95 -2.31 3.49
CA ALA A 325 13.51 -3.33 2.57
C ALA A 325 13.74 -4.74 3.11
N THR A 326 12.87 -5.65 2.72
CA THR A 326 12.96 -7.07 3.05
C THR A 326 12.28 -7.91 1.97
N THR A 327 12.38 -9.23 2.09
CA THR A 327 11.59 -10.17 1.28
C THR A 327 10.40 -10.67 2.10
N LEU A 328 9.30 -11.01 1.43
CA LEU A 328 8.12 -11.53 2.13
C LEU A 328 8.44 -12.82 2.93
N PRO A 329 9.21 -13.80 2.42
CA PRO A 329 9.62 -14.96 3.21
C PRO A 329 10.42 -14.58 4.47
N ALA A 330 11.40 -13.68 4.35
CA ALA A 330 12.18 -13.19 5.48
C ALA A 330 11.30 -12.50 6.54
N LEU A 331 10.37 -11.66 6.09
CA LEU A 331 9.41 -10.97 6.95
C LEU A 331 8.49 -11.95 7.69
N GLN A 332 8.00 -13.00 7.01
CA GLN A 332 7.19 -14.06 7.63
C GLN A 332 7.97 -14.85 8.70
N ARG A 333 9.30 -14.99 8.52
CA ARG A 333 10.21 -15.57 9.52
C ARG A 333 10.66 -14.56 10.59
N ARG A 334 10.15 -13.32 10.54
CA ARG A 334 10.50 -12.20 11.43
C ARG A 334 11.99 -11.84 11.39
N GLU A 335 12.61 -12.01 10.24
CA GLU A 335 13.98 -11.55 10.01
C GLU A 335 14.03 -10.02 9.89
N GLY A 336 15.22 -9.45 10.12
CA GLY A 336 15.43 -8.01 10.15
C GLY A 336 15.24 -7.33 8.79
N TRP A 337 15.03 -6.01 8.83
CA TRP A 337 14.96 -5.17 7.65
C TRP A 337 16.35 -4.67 7.25
N VAL A 338 16.61 -4.64 5.94
CA VAL A 338 17.80 -3.99 5.39
C VAL A 338 17.51 -2.50 5.22
N ARG A 339 18.33 -1.64 5.81
CA ARG A 339 18.23 -0.19 5.63
C ARG A 339 18.84 0.20 4.28
N LEU A 340 18.04 0.80 3.41
CA LEU A 340 18.48 1.32 2.11
C LEU A 340 18.70 2.83 2.12
N GLY A 341 18.01 3.54 3.02
CA GLY A 341 18.03 5.00 3.09
C GLY A 341 17.92 5.50 4.52
N THR A 342 18.49 6.68 4.77
CA THR A 342 18.40 7.38 6.05
C THR A 342 17.73 8.73 5.84
N ASP A 343 16.88 9.13 6.80
CA ASP A 343 16.21 10.43 6.76
C ASP A 343 17.25 11.56 6.90
N HIS A 344 17.50 12.27 5.80
CA HIS A 344 18.42 13.42 5.74
C HIS A 344 17.66 14.66 5.26
N PRO A 345 16.98 15.40 6.14
CA PRO A 345 16.14 16.52 5.75
C PRO A 345 16.90 17.62 5.00
N ASP A 346 18.15 17.88 5.36
CA ASP A 346 18.97 18.93 4.72
C ASP A 346 19.33 18.53 3.28
N ARG A 347 19.79 17.29 3.08
CA ARG A 347 20.06 16.75 1.73
C ARG A 347 18.81 16.70 0.86
N ARG A 348 17.61 16.54 1.44
CA ARG A 348 16.35 16.66 0.70
C ARG A 348 16.08 18.12 0.31
N ARG A 349 16.34 19.08 1.19
CA ARG A 349 16.17 20.52 0.89
C ARG A 349 17.11 20.97 -0.23
N GLU A 350 18.33 20.47 -0.24
CA GLU A 350 19.29 20.75 -1.33
C GLU A 350 18.80 20.22 -2.68
N ARG A 351 18.23 19.01 -2.71
CA ARG A 351 17.71 18.38 -3.93
C ARG A 351 16.39 18.97 -4.42
N TYR A 352 15.51 19.36 -3.50
CA TYR A 352 14.21 19.94 -3.79
C TYR A 352 14.15 21.34 -3.17
N PRO A 353 14.87 22.31 -3.78
CA PRO A 353 14.95 23.65 -3.23
C PRO A 353 13.57 24.30 -3.18
N GLU A 354 13.43 25.21 -2.23
CA GLU A 354 12.22 26.00 -2.07
C GLU A 354 11.96 26.80 -3.36
N PRO A 355 10.69 26.88 -3.82
CA PRO A 355 10.36 27.82 -4.87
C PRO A 355 10.79 29.21 -4.42
N VAL A 356 11.72 29.84 -5.16
CA VAL A 356 12.15 31.21 -4.88
C VAL A 356 10.90 32.10 -4.93
N GLY A 357 10.70 32.89 -3.87
CA GLY A 357 9.42 33.49 -3.47
C GLY A 357 8.62 34.19 -4.56
N ARG A 358 7.29 34.18 -4.36
CA ARG A 358 6.28 34.98 -5.07
C ARG A 358 5.81 36.14 -4.22
#